data_AF-A0A2Z6NCS3-F1
#
_entry.id   AF-A0A2Z6NCS3-F1
#
_cell.length_a   1.000
_cell.length_b   1.000
_cell.length_c   1.000
_cell.angle_alpha   90.00
_cell.angle_beta   90.00
_cell.angle_gamma   90.00
#
_symmetry.space_group_name_H-M   'P 1'
#
loop_
_entity.id
_entity.type
_entity.pdbx_description
1 polymer ?
#
loop_
_entity_poly.entity_id
_entity_poly.type
_entity_poly.pdbx_seq_one_letter_code
_entity_poly.pdbx_strand_id
1 'polypeptide(L)'
;MDEKVSCLIGLQTRGNFYKVELGLTTLLRNCLESETENLKSILSSYVDHFQSLDSEDAGWGCGWRNIQMLSSHLLAQRPEAREVLFGGSGFVPDIPSLQRWLEIAWEKGFDVPGAAQLDHVVYGSKKWIGTTECAALLRSFALRARVVDFGPKEESKSVVGTSVDKTVDKVRNDKMDNSEVKKSEAYQVLMDFVWNYFSDKNAIQFGQQHVMISEKTPLYFQHDGHSRSIVGVQAKHQQNGYLAYNLLVLDPTHSTPALERSLMKKIGWQKLIKKGRNTLKKPQYQLCYVDPGIASEEEMEKLKTIDSVFLES
;
A
#
# COMPACT_ATOMS: atom_id res chain seq x y z
N MET A 1 -16.12 7.72 -25.52
CA MET A 1 -15.58 8.06 -24.19
C MET A 1 -16.59 8.97 -23.53
N ASP A 2 -16.95 8.70 -22.27
CA ASP A 2 -17.90 9.50 -21.48
C ASP A 2 -17.43 10.98 -21.41
N GLU A 3 -18.34 11.94 -21.55
CA GLU A 3 -18.05 13.38 -21.53
C GLU A 3 -17.35 13.80 -20.22
N LYS A 4 -17.76 13.22 -19.08
CA LYS A 4 -17.11 13.47 -17.77
C LYS A 4 -15.65 13.00 -17.77
N VAL A 5 -15.40 11.82 -18.34
CA VAL A 5 -14.05 11.25 -18.44
C VAL A 5 -13.18 12.12 -19.34
N SER A 6 -13.69 12.52 -20.50
CA SER A 6 -12.96 13.41 -21.43
C SER A 6 -12.64 14.76 -20.78
N CYS A 7 -13.59 15.33 -20.03
CA CYS A 7 -13.41 16.58 -19.30
C CYS A 7 -12.35 16.44 -18.20
N LEU A 8 -12.41 15.38 -17.38
CA LEU A 8 -11.43 15.13 -16.33
C LEU A 8 -10.03 14.91 -16.90
N ILE A 9 -9.90 14.22 -18.04
CA ILE A 9 -8.59 14.02 -18.69
C ILE A 9 -7.94 15.37 -19.06
N GLY A 10 -8.73 16.33 -19.56
CA GLY A 10 -8.24 17.66 -19.92
C GLY A 10 -7.99 18.60 -18.72
N LEU A 11 -8.63 18.36 -17.59
CA LEU A 11 -8.57 19.23 -16.41
C LEU A 11 -7.72 18.69 -15.25
N GLN A 12 -7.44 17.39 -15.22
CA GLN A 12 -6.65 16.79 -14.14
C GLN A 12 -5.24 17.36 -14.10
N THR A 13 -4.74 17.51 -12.89
CA THR A 13 -3.46 18.14 -12.58
C THR A 13 -2.50 17.09 -12.04
N ARG A 14 -1.21 17.24 -12.39
CA ARG A 14 -0.16 16.38 -11.86
C ARG A 14 -0.01 16.60 -10.35
N GLY A 15 0.01 15.51 -9.60
CA GLY A 15 0.31 15.54 -8.17
C GLY A 15 1.71 16.09 -7.93
N ASN A 16 1.82 17.10 -7.07
CA ASN A 16 3.10 17.64 -6.66
C ASN A 16 3.82 16.66 -5.72
N PHE A 17 5.10 16.42 -5.96
CA PHE A 17 5.96 15.64 -5.08
C PHE A 17 7.40 16.13 -5.17
N TYR A 18 8.17 15.88 -4.10
CA TYR A 18 9.60 16.12 -4.11
C TYR A 18 10.31 15.00 -4.88
N LYS A 19 10.87 15.32 -6.04
CA LYS A 19 11.64 14.37 -6.84
C LYS A 19 13.01 14.14 -6.21
N VAL A 20 13.32 12.88 -5.92
CA VAL A 20 14.65 12.44 -5.50
C VAL A 20 15.48 12.13 -6.75
N GLU A 21 16.47 12.95 -7.07
CA GLU A 21 17.17 12.88 -8.37
C GLU A 21 17.90 11.55 -8.60
N LEU A 22 18.47 10.94 -7.54
CA LEU A 22 19.12 9.62 -7.63
C LEU A 22 18.12 8.45 -7.62
N GLY A 23 16.83 8.72 -7.42
CA GLY A 23 15.78 7.74 -7.19
C GLY A 23 15.78 7.21 -5.75
N LEU A 24 14.62 7.22 -5.11
CA LEU A 24 14.48 6.80 -3.71
C LEU A 24 14.81 5.32 -3.51
N THR A 25 14.36 4.45 -4.42
CA THR A 25 14.66 3.01 -4.38
C THR A 25 16.17 2.75 -4.51
N THR A 26 16.87 3.51 -5.35
CA THR A 26 18.33 3.41 -5.51
C THR A 26 19.04 3.75 -4.21
N LEU A 27 18.67 4.86 -3.57
CA LEU A 27 19.25 5.25 -2.29
C LEU A 27 18.99 4.20 -1.19
N LEU A 28 17.76 3.65 -1.14
CA LEU A 28 17.42 2.58 -0.21
C LEU A 28 18.22 1.30 -0.48
N ARG A 29 18.39 0.91 -1.75
CA ARG A 29 19.23 -0.23 -2.14
C ARG A 29 20.66 -0.04 -1.62
N ASN A 30 21.27 1.11 -1.88
CA ASN A 30 22.63 1.43 -1.44
C ASN A 30 22.80 1.36 0.09
N CYS A 31 21.74 1.70 0.85
CA CYS A 31 21.73 1.55 2.29
C CYS A 31 21.70 0.06 2.72
N LEU A 32 20.82 -0.74 2.12
CA LEU A 32 20.69 -2.16 2.41
C LEU A 32 21.95 -2.95 2.02
N GLU A 33 22.58 -2.59 0.90
CA GLU A 33 23.84 -3.19 0.43
C GLU A 33 25.00 -2.93 1.40
N SER A 34 24.95 -1.85 2.20
CA SER A 34 25.95 -1.61 3.25
C SER A 34 25.66 -2.29 4.59
N GLU A 35 24.54 -3.00 4.71
CA GLU A 35 24.28 -3.83 5.89
C GLU A 35 24.95 -5.20 5.79
N THR A 36 24.95 -5.96 6.88
CA THR A 36 25.65 -7.26 6.99
C THR A 36 25.10 -8.32 6.03
N GLU A 37 25.98 -9.19 5.52
CA GLU A 37 25.67 -10.22 4.52
C GLU A 37 24.62 -11.26 4.95
N ASN A 38 24.33 -11.40 6.25
CA ASN A 38 23.30 -12.32 6.75
C ASN A 38 21.85 -11.81 6.58
N LEU A 39 21.68 -10.61 6.00
CA LEU A 39 20.39 -10.00 5.71
C LEU A 39 20.06 -10.16 4.24
N LYS A 40 18.93 -10.78 3.91
CA LYS A 40 18.43 -10.82 2.54
C LYS A 40 17.30 -9.83 2.38
N SER A 41 17.41 -8.91 1.42
CA SER A 41 16.40 -7.90 1.17
C SER A 41 15.85 -8.03 -0.24
N ILE A 42 14.56 -7.79 -0.43
CA ILE A 42 13.90 -7.70 -1.73
C ILE A 42 13.18 -6.36 -1.79
N LEU A 43 13.37 -5.61 -2.86
CA LEU A 43 12.76 -4.30 -3.09
C LEU A 43 11.92 -4.30 -4.37
N SER A 44 10.82 -3.56 -4.38
CA SER A 44 10.17 -3.15 -5.64
C SER A 44 11.14 -2.28 -6.45
N SER A 45 11.11 -2.40 -7.78
CA SER A 45 12.05 -1.76 -8.69
C SER A 45 12.02 -0.22 -8.67
N TYR A 46 10.86 0.39 -8.47
CA TYR A 46 10.69 1.84 -8.53
C TYR A 46 9.48 2.32 -7.72
N VAL A 47 9.63 3.47 -7.06
CA VAL A 47 8.53 4.22 -6.44
C VAL A 47 8.94 5.66 -6.18
N ASP A 48 8.08 6.62 -6.49
CA ASP A 48 8.20 8.00 -6.03
C ASP A 48 7.48 8.16 -4.69
N HIS A 49 8.09 8.87 -3.73
CA HIS A 49 7.45 9.13 -2.44
C HIS A 49 6.58 10.38 -2.49
N PHE A 50 5.29 10.18 -2.23
CA PHE A 50 4.31 11.24 -2.06
C PHE A 50 4.08 11.47 -0.58
N GLN A 51 4.61 12.57 -0.07
CA GLN A 51 4.35 13.01 1.31
C GLN A 51 3.03 13.77 1.40
N SER A 52 2.38 13.72 2.57
CA SER A 52 1.31 14.63 2.92
C SER A 52 1.86 16.05 3.14
N LEU A 53 1.01 17.03 2.86
CA LEU A 53 1.29 18.44 3.02
C LEU A 53 0.37 19.01 4.10
N ASP A 54 0.96 19.74 5.07
CA ASP A 54 0.23 20.32 6.20
C ASP A 54 -0.93 21.22 5.77
N SER A 55 -0.78 21.91 4.64
CA SER A 55 -1.78 22.81 4.08
C SER A 55 -2.90 22.10 3.30
N GLU A 56 -2.73 20.84 2.92
CA GLU A 56 -3.64 20.14 2.00
C GLU A 56 -4.31 18.94 2.67
N ASP A 57 -3.49 17.98 3.09
CA ASP A 57 -3.95 16.61 3.34
C ASP A 57 -3.42 15.99 4.64
N ALA A 58 -2.68 16.74 5.46
CA ALA A 58 -2.26 16.26 6.76
C ALA A 58 -3.45 15.83 7.63
N GLY A 59 -3.33 14.64 8.22
CA GLY A 59 -4.35 14.03 9.08
C GLY A 59 -5.45 13.25 8.36
N TRP A 60 -5.49 13.24 7.02
CA TRP A 60 -6.53 12.48 6.29
C TRP A 60 -6.10 11.92 4.92
N GLY A 61 -5.04 12.47 4.33
CA GLY A 61 -4.59 12.19 2.96
C GLY A 61 -3.82 10.89 2.75
N CYS A 62 -3.50 10.15 3.83
CA CYS A 62 -2.57 9.02 3.75
C CYS A 62 -2.96 7.99 2.67
N GLY A 63 -4.24 7.63 2.56
CA GLY A 63 -4.70 6.69 1.54
C GLY A 63 -4.53 7.21 0.12
N TRP A 64 -4.83 8.49 -0.12
CA TRP A 64 -4.62 9.13 -1.41
C TRP A 64 -3.14 9.18 -1.79
N ARG A 65 -2.24 9.51 -0.84
CA ARG A 65 -0.79 9.51 -1.07
C ARG A 65 -0.25 8.10 -1.36
N ASN A 66 -0.80 7.06 -0.73
CA ASN A 66 -0.43 5.67 -1.05
C ASN A 66 -0.92 5.23 -2.44
N ILE A 67 -2.09 5.70 -2.89
CA ILE A 67 -2.51 5.53 -4.29
C ILE A 67 -1.52 6.21 -5.23
N GLN A 68 -1.06 7.42 -4.91
CA GLN A 68 -0.05 8.13 -5.73
C GLN A 68 1.27 7.35 -5.80
N MET A 69 1.76 6.82 -4.68
CA MET A 69 2.97 5.99 -4.64
C MET A 69 2.82 4.72 -5.47
N LEU A 70 1.73 3.96 -5.31
CA LEU A 70 1.45 2.78 -6.12
C LEU A 70 1.34 3.12 -7.62
N SER A 71 0.65 4.21 -7.94
CA SER A 71 0.50 4.69 -9.32
C SER A 71 1.82 5.12 -9.95
N SER A 72 2.75 5.69 -9.17
CA SER A 72 4.08 6.06 -9.68
C SER A 72 4.85 4.84 -10.18
N HIS A 73 4.76 3.70 -9.47
CA HIS A 73 5.34 2.44 -9.91
C HIS A 73 4.66 1.95 -11.19
N LEU A 74 3.33 1.90 -11.22
CA LEU A 74 2.57 1.41 -12.38
C LEU A 74 2.91 2.22 -13.64
N LEU A 75 2.91 3.55 -13.56
CA LEU A 75 3.21 4.43 -14.70
C LEU A 75 4.66 4.34 -15.18
N ALA A 76 5.60 3.95 -14.32
CA ALA A 76 7.02 3.85 -14.64
C ALA A 76 7.43 2.45 -15.12
N GLN A 77 6.82 1.40 -14.58
CA GLN A 77 7.27 0.00 -14.74
C GLN A 77 6.31 -0.89 -15.53
N ARG A 78 5.07 -0.43 -15.79
CA ARG A 78 4.03 -1.22 -16.49
C ARG A 78 3.56 -0.46 -17.73
N PRO A 79 4.16 -0.70 -18.91
CA PRO A 79 3.75 -0.05 -20.15
C PRO A 79 2.25 -0.19 -20.42
N GLU A 80 1.70 -1.38 -20.17
CA GLU A 80 0.27 -1.66 -20.35
C GLU A 80 -0.62 -0.82 -19.41
N ALA A 81 -0.19 -0.60 -18.15
CA ALA A 81 -0.94 0.23 -17.22
C ALA A 81 -0.79 1.72 -17.55
N ARG A 82 0.38 2.15 -18.05
CA ARG A 82 0.67 3.53 -18.44
C ARG A 82 -0.27 4.04 -19.54
N GLU A 83 -0.67 3.17 -20.47
CA GLU A 83 -1.56 3.52 -21.57
C GLU A 83 -3.00 3.81 -21.12
N VAL A 84 -3.47 3.15 -20.06
CA VAL A 84 -4.87 3.22 -19.63
C VAL A 84 -5.09 4.07 -18.38
N LEU A 85 -4.14 4.06 -17.45
CA LEU A 85 -4.31 4.65 -16.12
C LEU A 85 -4.46 6.18 -16.24
N PHE A 86 -5.49 6.71 -15.58
CA PHE A 86 -5.85 8.13 -15.60
C PHE A 86 -6.06 8.70 -17.01
N GLY A 87 -6.58 7.87 -17.92
CA GLY A 87 -6.84 8.25 -19.31
C GLY A 87 -5.56 8.42 -20.13
N GLY A 88 -4.50 7.68 -19.80
CA GLY A 88 -3.24 7.69 -20.55
C GLY A 88 -2.44 8.99 -20.40
N SER A 89 -2.68 9.77 -19.33
CA SER A 89 -2.04 11.07 -19.10
C SER A 89 -0.52 10.97 -18.89
N GLY A 90 -0.02 9.79 -18.53
CA GLY A 90 1.40 9.53 -18.30
C GLY A 90 1.95 10.16 -17.01
N PHE A 91 1.09 10.63 -16.10
CA PHE A 91 1.47 11.18 -14.81
C PHE A 91 0.51 10.79 -13.67
N VAL A 92 1.01 10.83 -12.44
CA VAL A 92 0.20 10.61 -11.23
C VAL A 92 -0.62 11.88 -10.93
N PRO A 93 -1.96 11.82 -10.87
CA PRO A 93 -2.81 12.99 -10.59
C PRO A 93 -2.72 13.45 -9.13
N ASP A 94 -3.17 14.67 -8.88
CA ASP A 94 -3.35 15.20 -7.52
C ASP A 94 -4.57 14.61 -6.80
N ILE A 95 -4.71 14.88 -5.50
CA ILE A 95 -5.79 14.30 -4.68
C ILE A 95 -7.18 14.68 -5.20
N PRO A 96 -7.48 15.95 -5.54
CA PRO A 96 -8.79 16.31 -6.13
C PRO A 96 -9.10 15.54 -7.42
N SER A 97 -8.12 15.34 -8.29
CA SER A 97 -8.30 14.54 -9.51
C SER A 97 -8.54 13.06 -9.20
N LEU A 98 -7.82 12.49 -8.24
CA LEU A 98 -8.03 11.10 -7.78
C LEU A 98 -9.42 10.91 -7.17
N GLN A 99 -9.91 11.88 -6.40
CA GLN A 99 -11.27 11.84 -5.85
C GLN A 99 -12.32 11.78 -6.96
N ARG A 100 -12.19 12.61 -8.01
CA ARG A 100 -13.11 12.55 -9.17
C ARG A 100 -13.01 11.24 -9.93
N TRP A 101 -11.80 10.71 -10.10
CA TRP A 101 -11.63 9.41 -10.75
C TRP A 101 -12.31 8.28 -9.95
N LEU A 102 -12.27 8.34 -8.61
CA LEU A 102 -12.97 7.38 -7.76
C LEU A 102 -14.49 7.52 -7.87
N GLU A 103 -15.02 8.74 -7.87
CA GLU A 103 -16.47 8.96 -8.08
C GLU A 103 -16.94 8.43 -9.43
N ILE A 104 -16.15 8.65 -10.50
CA ILE A 104 -16.43 8.07 -11.82
C ILE A 104 -16.39 6.53 -11.78
N ALA A 105 -15.47 5.93 -11.01
CA ALA A 105 -15.44 4.48 -10.82
C ALA A 105 -16.74 3.98 -10.16
N TRP A 106 -17.22 4.68 -9.14
CA TRP A 106 -18.48 4.36 -8.47
C TRP A 106 -19.69 4.52 -9.39
N GLU A 107 -19.73 5.59 -10.21
CA GLU A 107 -20.78 5.78 -11.23
C GLU A 107 -20.82 4.62 -12.25
N LYS A 108 -19.66 4.03 -12.55
CA LYS A 108 -19.54 2.83 -13.41
C LYS A 108 -19.86 1.52 -12.70
N GLY A 109 -20.25 1.57 -11.43
CA GLY A 109 -20.67 0.42 -10.62
C GLY A 109 -19.54 -0.34 -9.94
N PHE A 110 -18.31 0.19 -9.91
CA PHE A 110 -17.25 -0.40 -9.09
C PHE A 110 -17.53 -0.12 -7.61
N ASP A 111 -17.42 -1.15 -6.77
CA ASP A 111 -17.53 -1.06 -5.31
C ASP A 111 -18.75 -0.27 -4.80
N VAL A 112 -19.94 -0.66 -5.22
CA VAL A 112 -21.21 -0.07 -4.75
C VAL A 112 -21.29 -0.01 -3.21
N PRO A 113 -20.88 -1.04 -2.45
CA PRO A 113 -20.86 -0.96 -0.99
C PRO A 113 -19.92 0.12 -0.44
N GLY A 114 -18.67 0.21 -0.94
CA GLY A 114 -17.72 1.23 -0.52
C GLY A 114 -18.17 2.66 -0.90
N ALA A 115 -18.77 2.81 -2.08
CA ALA A 115 -19.38 4.07 -2.50
C ALA A 115 -20.47 4.52 -1.52
N ALA A 116 -21.38 3.61 -1.14
CA ALA A 116 -22.45 3.91 -0.19
C ALA A 116 -21.93 4.27 1.20
N GLN A 117 -20.83 3.65 1.67
CA GLN A 117 -20.19 3.97 2.94
C GLN A 117 -19.62 5.41 2.98
N LEU A 118 -19.29 5.97 1.81
CA LEU A 118 -18.76 7.31 1.66
C LEU A 118 -19.78 8.26 1.00
N ASP A 119 -21.07 7.98 1.12
CA ASP A 119 -22.18 8.79 0.57
C ASP A 119 -22.06 9.10 -0.93
N HIS A 120 -21.34 8.27 -1.67
CA HIS A 120 -21.00 8.44 -3.08
C HIS A 120 -20.25 9.74 -3.43
N VAL A 121 -19.71 10.44 -2.43
CA VAL A 121 -19.07 11.75 -2.59
C VAL A 121 -17.77 11.80 -1.80
N VAL A 122 -16.66 12.00 -2.50
CA VAL A 122 -15.33 12.23 -1.93
C VAL A 122 -14.67 13.49 -2.46
N TYR A 123 -15.03 13.97 -3.66
CA TYR A 123 -14.47 15.16 -4.26
C TYR A 123 -14.73 16.40 -3.39
N GLY A 124 -13.66 17.13 -3.09
CA GLY A 124 -13.71 18.31 -2.22
C GLY A 124 -13.90 17.99 -0.73
N SER A 125 -13.92 16.71 -0.35
CA SER A 125 -14.01 16.28 1.05
C SER A 125 -12.63 15.93 1.61
N LYS A 126 -12.56 15.77 2.94
CA LYS A 126 -11.40 15.24 3.67
C LYS A 126 -11.61 13.79 4.12
N LYS A 127 -12.41 13.02 3.36
CA LYS A 127 -12.74 11.63 3.69
C LYS A 127 -11.50 10.75 3.60
N TRP A 128 -11.37 9.88 4.60
CA TRP A 128 -10.35 8.84 4.63
C TRP A 128 -10.78 7.73 3.69
N ILE A 129 -9.80 7.06 3.09
CA ILE A 129 -10.00 5.93 2.19
C ILE A 129 -9.06 4.78 2.55
N GLY A 130 -9.38 3.58 2.08
CA GLY A 130 -8.65 2.36 2.31
C GLY A 130 -8.28 1.60 1.05
N THR A 131 -8.01 0.32 1.23
CA THR A 131 -7.64 -0.62 0.16
C THR A 131 -8.78 -0.85 -0.84
N THR A 132 -10.05 -0.78 -0.39
CA THR A 132 -11.25 -0.94 -1.22
C THR A 132 -11.37 0.17 -2.24
N GLU A 133 -11.29 1.44 -1.81
CA GLU A 133 -11.33 2.59 -2.72
C GLU A 133 -10.12 2.60 -3.67
N CYS A 134 -8.93 2.23 -3.18
CA CYS A 134 -7.75 2.05 -4.03
C CYS A 134 -8.00 0.99 -5.12
N ALA A 135 -8.57 -0.16 -4.76
CA ALA A 135 -8.88 -1.22 -5.71
C ALA A 135 -9.99 -0.81 -6.68
N ALA A 136 -11.07 -0.17 -6.22
CA ALA A 136 -12.15 0.33 -7.06
C ALA A 136 -11.63 1.31 -8.12
N LEU A 137 -10.80 2.27 -7.71
CA LEU A 137 -10.16 3.23 -8.59
C LEU A 137 -9.34 2.53 -9.67
N LEU A 138 -8.40 1.66 -9.28
CA LEU A 138 -7.48 1.00 -10.23
C LEU A 138 -8.21 0.03 -11.17
N ARG A 139 -9.20 -0.72 -10.65
CA ARG A 139 -10.02 -1.65 -11.44
C ARG A 139 -10.88 -0.95 -12.49
N SER A 140 -11.29 0.30 -12.23
CA SER A 140 -12.00 1.10 -13.23
C SER A 140 -11.18 1.41 -14.49
N PHE A 141 -9.85 1.25 -14.41
CA PHE A 141 -8.89 1.30 -15.54
C PHE A 141 -8.46 -0.09 -16.02
N ALA A 142 -9.24 -1.12 -15.73
CA ALA A 142 -8.96 -2.51 -16.10
C ALA A 142 -7.69 -3.11 -15.45
N LEU A 143 -7.17 -2.50 -14.37
CA LEU A 143 -6.06 -3.08 -13.62
C LEU A 143 -6.56 -4.14 -12.63
N ARG A 144 -5.81 -5.24 -12.50
CA ARG A 144 -6.14 -6.36 -11.62
C ARG A 144 -5.74 -6.10 -10.16
N ALA A 145 -6.33 -5.07 -9.55
CA ALA A 145 -6.09 -4.77 -8.15
C ALA A 145 -6.72 -5.85 -7.23
N ARG A 146 -5.99 -6.32 -6.23
CA ARG A 146 -6.38 -7.36 -5.27
C ARG A 146 -6.35 -6.80 -3.86
N VAL A 147 -7.32 -7.17 -3.03
CA VAL A 147 -7.34 -6.84 -1.60
C VAL A 147 -7.14 -8.12 -0.78
N VAL A 148 -6.29 -8.05 0.24
CA VAL A 148 -6.01 -9.17 1.14
C VAL A 148 -6.13 -8.72 2.58
N ASP A 149 -6.86 -9.49 3.38
CA ASP A 149 -7.13 -9.19 4.78
C ASP A 149 -6.32 -10.11 5.70
N PHE A 150 -5.75 -9.51 6.76
CA PHE A 150 -5.00 -10.20 7.80
C PHE A 150 -5.59 -9.80 9.16
N GLY A 151 -6.10 -10.76 9.92
CA GLY A 151 -6.73 -10.52 11.23
C GLY A 151 -7.82 -11.56 11.53
N PRO A 152 -8.57 -11.43 12.63
CA PRO A 152 -9.70 -12.31 12.93
C PRO A 152 -10.91 -12.06 12.02
N LYS A 153 -11.59 -13.14 11.61
CA LYS A 153 -12.68 -13.13 10.60
C LYS A 153 -13.93 -12.37 11.03
N GLU A 154 -14.11 -12.15 12.33
CA GLU A 154 -15.30 -11.50 12.91
C GLU A 154 -15.26 -9.96 12.81
N GLU A 155 -14.09 -9.37 12.52
CA GLU A 155 -13.89 -7.91 12.43
C GLU A 155 -13.67 -7.41 10.99
N SER A 156 -13.75 -8.29 9.98
CA SER A 156 -13.54 -7.93 8.55
C SER A 156 -14.66 -7.11 7.91
N LYS A 157 -15.68 -6.71 8.68
CA LYS A 157 -16.62 -5.67 8.26
C LYS A 157 -15.90 -4.32 8.32
N SER A 158 -15.36 -3.88 7.18
CA SER A 158 -14.98 -2.49 6.85
C SER A 158 -14.43 -1.69 8.05
N VAL A 159 -13.11 -1.64 8.18
CA VAL A 159 -12.43 -0.83 9.21
C VAL A 159 -12.76 0.64 8.99
N VAL A 160 -13.80 1.12 9.67
CA VAL A 160 -14.20 2.53 9.70
C VAL A 160 -13.85 3.12 11.06
N GLY A 161 -13.19 4.28 11.01
CA GLY A 161 -13.01 5.14 12.16
C GLY A 161 -14.34 5.75 12.61
N THR A 162 -14.74 5.43 13.84
CA THR A 162 -15.74 6.22 14.58
C THR A 162 -15.39 6.19 16.06
N SER A 163 -14.99 7.34 16.60
CA SER A 163 -14.89 7.58 18.04
C SER A 163 -16.27 7.98 18.58
N VAL A 164 -16.89 7.20 19.48
CA VAL A 164 -17.71 7.71 20.60
C VAL A 164 -17.81 6.65 21.74
N ASP A 165 -17.54 7.13 22.96
CA ASP A 165 -17.79 6.69 24.34
C ASP A 165 -17.77 5.23 24.81
N LYS A 166 -16.95 5.05 25.85
CA LYS A 166 -16.90 3.90 26.76
C LYS A 166 -17.89 4.11 27.91
N THR A 167 -18.76 3.13 28.15
CA THR A 167 -19.22 2.83 29.51
C THR A 167 -18.83 1.40 29.85
N VAL A 168 -18.31 1.26 31.07
CA VAL A 168 -17.60 0.11 31.60
C VAL A 168 -18.59 -0.77 32.35
N ASP A 169 -18.63 -2.07 32.06
CA ASP A 169 -18.96 -3.06 33.07
C ASP A 169 -18.01 -4.25 33.00
N LYS A 170 -17.43 -4.57 34.16
CA LYS A 170 -16.24 -5.38 34.33
C LYS A 170 -16.64 -6.68 35.00
N VAL A 171 -16.63 -7.79 34.27
CA VAL A 171 -16.63 -9.14 34.86
C VAL A 171 -15.32 -9.82 34.47
N ARG A 172 -14.48 -10.05 35.49
CA ARG A 172 -13.21 -10.77 35.39
C ARG A 172 -13.48 -12.26 35.22
N ASN A 173 -12.83 -12.90 34.25
CA ASN A 173 -12.57 -14.33 34.28
C ASN A 173 -11.14 -14.60 33.81
N ASP A 174 -10.41 -15.41 34.60
CA ASP A 174 -9.07 -15.90 34.34
C ASP A 174 -9.02 -16.70 33.03
N LYS A 175 -8.40 -16.13 31.99
CA LYS A 175 -7.92 -16.86 30.81
C LYS A 175 -6.49 -16.41 30.54
N MET A 176 -5.53 -17.27 30.84
CA MET A 176 -4.14 -17.09 30.45
C MET A 176 -4.04 -17.24 28.91
N ASP A 177 -4.11 -16.09 28.26
CA ASP A 177 -3.41 -15.68 27.03
C ASP A 177 -3.48 -16.56 25.76
N ASN A 178 -4.70 -16.75 25.23
CA ASN A 178 -4.91 -17.20 23.84
C ASN A 178 -4.84 -16.04 22.81
N SER A 179 -4.57 -14.82 23.29
CA SER A 179 -4.64 -13.59 22.48
C SER A 179 -3.29 -13.22 21.87
N GLU A 180 -2.20 -13.45 22.60
CA GLU A 180 -0.85 -13.17 22.14
C GLU A 180 -0.38 -14.21 21.10
N VAL A 181 -0.81 -15.46 21.24
CA VAL A 181 -0.56 -16.55 20.27
C VAL A 181 -1.20 -16.23 18.91
N LYS A 182 -2.50 -15.91 18.88
CA LYS A 182 -3.20 -15.55 17.62
C LYS A 182 -2.63 -14.31 16.93
N LYS A 183 -2.23 -13.30 17.70
CA LYS A 183 -1.53 -12.11 17.15
C LYS A 183 -0.17 -12.48 16.56
N SER A 184 0.53 -13.42 17.18
CA SER A 184 1.81 -13.92 16.67
C SER A 184 1.63 -14.66 15.35
N GLU A 185 0.58 -15.47 15.20
CA GLU A 185 0.31 -16.22 13.96
C GLU A 185 -0.10 -15.27 12.82
N ALA A 186 -1.04 -14.34 13.05
CA ALA A 186 -1.45 -13.36 12.03
C ALA A 186 -0.28 -12.49 11.55
N TYR A 187 0.65 -12.15 12.45
CA TYR A 187 1.90 -11.47 12.08
C TYR A 187 2.75 -12.33 11.13
N GLN A 188 2.90 -13.63 11.41
CA GLN A 188 3.68 -14.52 10.55
C GLN A 188 3.03 -14.70 9.19
N VAL A 189 1.71 -14.88 9.13
CA VAL A 189 0.98 -14.97 7.85
C VAL A 189 1.18 -13.72 7.00
N LEU A 190 1.12 -12.52 7.60
CA LEU A 190 1.43 -11.27 6.90
C LEU A 190 2.86 -11.25 6.38
N MET A 191 3.85 -11.64 7.19
CA MET A 191 5.25 -11.64 6.79
C MET A 191 5.53 -12.65 5.68
N ASP A 192 4.99 -13.86 5.79
CA ASP A 192 5.12 -14.92 4.79
C ASP A 192 4.45 -14.51 3.48
N PHE A 193 3.26 -13.89 3.55
CA PHE A 193 2.60 -13.34 2.37
C PHE A 193 3.47 -12.29 1.68
N VAL A 194 3.97 -11.29 2.42
CA VAL A 194 4.79 -10.22 1.83
C VAL A 194 6.11 -10.77 1.28
N TRP A 195 6.74 -11.71 1.99
CA TRP A 195 7.94 -12.39 1.52
C TRP A 195 7.69 -13.12 0.20
N ASN A 196 6.65 -13.95 0.14
CA ASN A 196 6.28 -14.70 -1.06
C ASN A 196 5.82 -13.80 -2.20
N TYR A 197 5.17 -12.68 -1.89
CA TYR A 197 4.75 -11.71 -2.89
C TYR A 197 5.94 -11.10 -3.62
N PHE A 198 6.95 -10.62 -2.88
CA PHE A 198 8.14 -10.00 -3.47
C PHE A 198 9.14 -11.03 -4.03
N SER A 199 9.16 -12.23 -3.48
CA SER A 199 9.99 -13.34 -3.96
C SER A 199 9.44 -13.88 -5.28
N ASP A 200 10.03 -13.47 -6.40
CA ASP A 200 9.65 -14.01 -7.70
C ASP A 200 10.28 -15.39 -7.94
N LYS A 201 9.61 -16.26 -8.71
CA LYS A 201 10.19 -17.56 -9.15
C LYS A 201 11.39 -17.36 -10.08
N ASN A 202 11.48 -16.20 -10.73
CA ASN A 202 12.56 -15.84 -11.67
C ASN A 202 13.74 -15.10 -11.00
N ALA A 203 13.65 -14.77 -9.72
CA ALA A 203 14.67 -13.97 -9.00
C ALA A 203 15.77 -14.83 -8.34
N ILE A 204 16.06 -16.02 -8.88
CA ILE A 204 17.16 -16.85 -8.39
C ILE A 204 18.34 -16.73 -9.36
N GLN A 205 19.11 -15.67 -9.19
CA GLN A 205 20.53 -15.74 -9.49
C GLN A 205 21.29 -15.74 -8.17
N PHE A 206 21.83 -16.91 -7.81
CA PHE A 206 22.86 -17.02 -6.79
C PHE A 206 24.11 -16.27 -7.27
N GLY A 207 24.21 -15.02 -6.84
CA GLY A 207 25.41 -14.20 -6.87
C GLY A 207 25.52 -13.47 -5.53
N GLN A 208 26.70 -12.93 -5.22
CA GLN A 208 27.10 -12.32 -3.93
C GLN A 208 26.22 -11.15 -3.44
N GLN A 209 25.13 -10.78 -4.12
CA GLN A 209 24.26 -9.67 -3.77
C GLN A 209 23.13 -10.12 -2.83
N HIS A 210 23.11 -9.57 -1.62
CA HIS A 210 22.10 -9.81 -0.60
C HIS A 210 20.86 -8.91 -0.73
N VAL A 211 20.82 -8.03 -1.74
CA VAL A 211 19.68 -7.17 -2.07
C VAL A 211 19.19 -7.48 -3.48
N MET A 212 17.95 -7.95 -3.59
CA MET A 212 17.28 -8.30 -4.83
C MET A 212 16.23 -7.26 -5.22
N ILE A 213 15.93 -7.19 -6.51
CA ILE A 213 14.93 -6.30 -7.07
C ILE A 213 13.83 -7.13 -7.69
N SER A 214 12.61 -6.74 -7.41
CA SER A 214 11.39 -7.40 -7.83
C SER A 214 10.60 -6.48 -8.75
N GLU A 215 10.03 -7.06 -9.80
CA GLU A 215 9.10 -6.40 -10.72
C GLU A 215 7.69 -6.23 -10.12
N LYS A 216 7.52 -6.65 -8.86
CA LYS A 216 6.27 -6.53 -8.11
C LYS A 216 6.02 -5.09 -7.70
N THR A 217 4.76 -4.69 -7.73
CA THR A 217 4.36 -3.35 -7.29
C THR A 217 4.60 -3.19 -5.78
N PRO A 218 4.77 -1.95 -5.28
CA PRO A 218 4.56 -1.68 -3.87
C PRO A 218 3.19 -2.20 -3.40
N LEU A 219 3.07 -2.50 -2.12
CA LEU A 219 1.81 -2.89 -1.51
C LEU A 219 1.23 -1.70 -0.76
N TYR A 220 0.01 -1.27 -1.12
CA TYR A 220 -0.76 -0.38 -0.26
C TYR A 220 -1.06 -1.15 1.04
N PHE A 221 -0.68 -0.60 2.19
CA PHE A 221 -0.74 -1.26 3.50
C PHE A 221 -1.58 -0.46 4.49
N GLN A 222 -2.78 -0.95 4.76
CA GLN A 222 -3.76 -0.35 5.65
C GLN A 222 -3.74 -0.98 7.04
N HIS A 223 -3.99 -0.17 8.05
CA HIS A 223 -4.55 -0.60 9.32
C HIS A 223 -5.48 0.48 9.86
N ASP A 224 -6.18 0.18 10.96
CA ASP A 224 -6.96 1.19 11.66
C ASP A 224 -6.11 2.44 11.99
N GLY A 225 -6.58 3.60 11.52
CA GLY A 225 -5.96 4.91 11.78
C GLY A 225 -4.96 5.43 10.75
N HIS A 226 -4.39 4.60 9.85
CA HIS A 226 -3.34 5.04 8.93
C HIS A 226 -3.06 4.04 7.80
N SER A 227 -2.50 4.53 6.69
CA SER A 227 -2.01 3.70 5.59
C SER A 227 -0.60 4.08 5.15
N ARG A 228 0.13 3.09 4.64
CA ARG A 228 1.54 3.20 4.24
C ARG A 228 1.80 2.37 2.98
N SER A 229 2.99 2.46 2.41
CA SER A 229 3.40 1.68 1.23
C SER A 229 4.53 0.73 1.59
N ILE A 230 4.32 -0.58 1.50
CA ILE A 230 5.42 -1.56 1.62
C ILE A 230 6.12 -1.63 0.27
N VAL A 231 7.40 -1.29 0.25
CA VAL A 231 8.24 -1.26 -0.96
C VAL A 231 9.25 -2.40 -1.00
N GLY A 232 9.22 -3.27 0.01
CA GLY A 232 10.08 -4.43 0.09
C GLY A 232 10.06 -5.11 1.45
N VAL A 233 10.90 -6.11 1.59
CA VAL A 233 11.02 -6.94 2.79
C VAL A 233 12.47 -7.34 3.01
N GLN A 234 12.89 -7.41 4.26
CA GLN A 234 14.20 -7.90 4.66
C GLN A 234 14.05 -9.06 5.64
N ALA A 235 14.66 -10.18 5.33
CA ALA A 235 14.78 -11.33 6.21
C ALA A 235 16.17 -11.38 6.85
N LYS A 236 16.19 -11.68 8.15
CA LYS A 236 17.39 -11.93 8.95
C LYS A 236 17.35 -13.35 9.47
N HIS A 237 18.42 -14.11 9.21
CA HIS A 237 18.61 -15.41 9.83
C HIS A 237 18.91 -15.25 11.32
N GLN A 238 18.13 -15.91 12.17
CA GLN A 238 18.41 -16.04 13.59
C GLN A 238 19.16 -17.34 13.89
N GLN A 239 19.90 -17.35 15.00
CA GLN A 239 20.70 -18.51 15.44
C GLN A 239 19.86 -19.77 15.74
N ASN A 240 18.57 -19.59 16.00
CA ASN A 240 17.59 -20.66 16.26
C ASN A 240 16.95 -21.23 14.98
N GLY A 241 17.40 -20.83 13.78
CA GLY A 241 16.86 -21.26 12.50
C GLY A 241 15.60 -20.50 12.04
N TYR A 242 15.04 -19.61 12.85
CA TYR A 242 13.89 -18.79 12.47
C TYR A 242 14.32 -17.57 11.66
N LEU A 243 13.46 -17.15 10.73
CA LEU A 243 13.61 -15.89 10.00
C LEU A 243 12.90 -14.76 10.74
N ALA A 244 13.62 -13.68 11.00
CA ALA A 244 13.04 -12.43 11.46
C ALA A 244 12.88 -11.48 10.29
N TYR A 245 11.66 -11.00 10.08
CA TYR A 245 11.33 -10.11 8.97
C TYR A 245 11.22 -8.66 9.42
N ASN A 246 11.66 -7.75 8.56
CA ASN A 246 11.33 -6.34 8.59
C ASN A 246 10.67 -5.96 7.27
N LEU A 247 9.51 -5.31 7.33
CA LEU A 247 8.94 -4.63 6.18
C LEU A 247 9.73 -3.35 5.91
N LEU A 248 9.94 -3.04 4.64
CA LEU A 248 10.51 -1.78 4.19
C LEU A 248 9.35 -0.89 3.76
N VAL A 249 9.04 0.12 4.58
CA VAL A 249 7.79 0.88 4.50
C VAL A 249 8.08 2.35 4.25
N LEU A 250 7.41 2.91 3.25
CA LEU A 250 7.29 4.35 3.05
C LEU A 250 6.02 4.86 3.74
N ASP A 251 6.14 5.97 4.45
CA ASP A 251 5.04 6.57 5.19
C ASP A 251 4.80 7.98 4.66
N PRO A 252 3.59 8.29 4.16
CA PRO A 252 3.29 9.60 3.60
C PRO A 252 3.45 10.73 4.63
N THR A 253 3.47 10.45 5.93
CA THR A 253 3.72 11.47 6.96
C THR A 253 5.20 11.90 7.07
N HIS A 254 6.11 11.17 6.42
CA HIS A 254 7.52 11.54 6.43
C HIS A 254 7.83 12.60 5.36
N SER A 255 8.69 13.56 5.72
CA SER A 255 9.25 14.51 4.74
C SER A 255 10.18 13.78 3.76
N THR A 256 9.90 13.86 2.45
CA THR A 256 10.74 13.25 1.42
C THR A 256 12.18 13.80 1.45
N PRO A 257 12.42 15.13 1.56
CA PRO A 257 13.78 15.67 1.71
C PRO A 257 14.54 15.14 2.94
N ALA A 258 13.84 14.95 4.07
CA ALA A 258 14.46 14.42 5.28
C ALA A 258 14.82 12.93 5.10
N LEU A 259 13.92 12.17 4.48
CA LEU A 259 14.13 10.76 4.13
C LEU A 259 15.32 10.59 3.17
N GLU A 260 15.36 11.38 2.10
CA GLU A 260 16.45 11.39 1.12
C GLU A 260 17.80 11.68 1.81
N ARG A 261 17.86 12.73 2.64
CA ARG A 261 19.06 13.08 3.41
C ARG A 261 19.51 11.94 4.31
N SER A 262 18.58 11.27 4.97
CA SER A 262 18.85 10.14 5.87
C SER A 262 19.43 8.94 5.13
N LEU A 263 18.89 8.64 3.94
CA LEU A 263 19.38 7.58 3.06
C LEU A 263 20.76 7.91 2.48
N MET A 264 20.95 9.11 1.92
CA MET A 264 22.24 9.54 1.36
C MET A 264 23.37 9.49 2.40
N LYS A 265 23.09 9.94 3.63
CA LYS A 265 24.07 9.91 4.73
C LYS A 265 24.18 8.54 5.40
N LYS A 266 23.28 7.60 5.09
CA LYS A 266 23.14 6.28 5.75
C LYS A 266 22.97 6.38 7.28
N ILE A 267 22.33 7.45 7.77
CA ILE A 267 22.14 7.72 9.21
C ILE A 267 20.65 7.78 9.53
N GLY A 268 20.19 6.90 10.43
CA GLY A 268 18.84 6.94 11.01
C GLY A 268 17.72 6.42 10.11
N TRP A 269 18.00 6.09 8.85
CA TRP A 269 17.00 5.69 7.85
C TRP A 269 16.23 4.43 8.25
N GLN A 270 16.87 3.54 9.02
CA GLN A 270 16.24 2.30 9.50
C GLN A 270 15.00 2.59 10.35
N LYS A 271 15.00 3.65 11.17
CA LYS A 271 13.84 4.02 11.99
C LYS A 271 12.66 4.49 11.14
N LEU A 272 12.96 5.18 10.05
CA LEU A 272 11.97 5.70 9.11
C LEU A 272 11.35 4.55 8.31
N ILE A 273 12.18 3.64 7.80
CA ILE A 273 11.74 2.64 6.80
C ILE A 273 11.44 1.26 7.40
N LYS A 274 12.25 0.74 8.33
CA LYS A 274 12.10 -0.65 8.79
C LYS A 274 10.99 -0.80 9.82
N LYS A 275 10.02 -1.66 9.52
CA LYS A 275 8.92 -2.01 10.43
C LYS A 275 8.94 -3.51 10.72
N GLY A 276 9.32 -3.87 11.94
CA GLY A 276 9.29 -5.25 12.44
C GLY A 276 8.15 -5.48 13.45
N ARG A 277 8.16 -6.65 14.10
CA ARG A 277 7.14 -7.10 15.08
C ARG A 277 6.75 -6.04 16.12
N ASN A 278 7.71 -5.31 16.65
CA ASN A 278 7.44 -4.31 17.69
C ASN A 278 6.73 -3.04 17.19
N THR A 279 6.62 -2.87 15.87
CA THR A 279 5.97 -1.70 15.23
C THR A 279 4.63 -2.04 14.58
N LEU A 280 4.32 -3.32 14.42
CA LEU A 280 3.09 -3.82 13.79
C LEU A 280 2.21 -4.51 14.84
N LYS A 281 1.44 -3.71 15.59
CA LYS A 281 0.65 -4.16 16.75
C LYS A 281 -0.86 -4.07 16.55
N LYS A 282 -1.33 -3.62 15.38
CA LYS A 282 -2.77 -3.48 15.11
C LYS A 282 -3.38 -4.88 14.94
N PRO A 283 -4.65 -5.07 15.36
CA PRO A 283 -5.31 -6.36 15.30
C PRO A 283 -5.60 -6.81 13.86
N GLN A 284 -5.72 -5.85 12.94
CA GLN A 284 -6.04 -6.09 11.55
C GLN A 284 -5.18 -5.23 10.64
N TYR A 285 -4.84 -5.84 9.51
CA TYR A 285 -4.17 -5.21 8.39
C TYR A 285 -4.87 -5.58 7.10
N GLN A 286 -4.82 -4.69 6.11
CA GLN A 286 -5.23 -5.00 4.75
C GLN A 286 -4.13 -4.59 3.77
N LEU A 287 -3.96 -5.37 2.72
CA LEU A 287 -3.07 -5.05 1.61
C LEU A 287 -3.88 -4.82 0.34
N CYS A 288 -3.42 -3.90 -0.51
CA CYS A 288 -3.83 -3.82 -1.91
C CYS A 288 -2.61 -3.81 -2.84
N TYR A 289 -2.67 -4.63 -3.89
CA TYR A 289 -1.62 -4.77 -4.91
C TYR A 289 -2.21 -5.01 -6.29
N VAL A 290 -1.41 -4.91 -7.34
CA VAL A 290 -1.87 -5.06 -8.72
C VAL A 290 -1.16 -6.22 -9.39
N ASP A 291 -1.94 -7.21 -9.85
CA ASP A 291 -1.44 -8.28 -10.70
C ASP A 291 -1.08 -7.76 -12.10
N PRO A 292 -0.11 -8.38 -12.80
CA PRO A 292 0.27 -7.99 -14.16
C PRO A 292 -0.88 -8.01 -15.18
N GLY A 293 -0.76 -7.19 -16.22
CA GLY A 293 -1.64 -7.18 -17.39
C GLY A 293 -2.96 -6.41 -17.18
N ILE A 294 -3.72 -6.33 -18.27
CA ILE A 294 -5.00 -5.63 -18.35
C ILE A 294 -6.16 -6.63 -18.40
N ALA A 295 -7.23 -6.33 -17.68
CA ALA A 295 -8.46 -7.12 -17.64
C ALA A 295 -9.23 -7.04 -18.97
N SER A 296 -9.81 -8.16 -19.39
CA SER A 296 -10.80 -8.16 -20.48
C SER A 296 -12.11 -7.51 -20.02
N GLU A 297 -13.02 -7.18 -20.95
CA GLU A 297 -14.33 -6.62 -20.60
C GLU A 297 -15.14 -7.56 -19.67
N GLU A 298 -15.11 -8.87 -19.93
CA GLU A 298 -15.78 -9.86 -19.06
C GLU A 298 -15.15 -9.91 -17.65
N GLU A 299 -13.83 -9.81 -17.58
CA GLU A 299 -13.12 -9.75 -16.31
C GLU A 299 -13.40 -8.44 -15.56
N MET A 300 -13.51 -7.31 -16.26
CA MET A 300 -13.84 -6.02 -15.67
C MET A 300 -15.19 -6.03 -14.96
N GLU A 301 -16.21 -6.67 -15.53
CA GLU A 301 -17.51 -6.81 -14.87
C GLU A 301 -17.40 -7.60 -13.55
N LYS A 302 -16.55 -8.62 -13.50
CA LYS A 302 -16.24 -9.37 -12.25
C LYS A 302 -15.47 -8.50 -11.25
N LEU A 303 -14.58 -7.63 -11.73
CA LEU A 303 -13.78 -6.73 -10.89
C LEU A 303 -14.61 -5.61 -10.25
N LYS A 304 -15.85 -5.34 -10.68
CA LYS A 304 -16.72 -4.36 -10.01
C LYS A 304 -17.02 -4.72 -8.56
N THR A 305 -17.07 -6.01 -8.25
CA THR A 305 -17.20 -6.49 -6.87
C THR A 305 -15.83 -6.70 -6.25
N ILE A 306 -15.61 -6.11 -5.08
CA ILE A 306 -14.37 -6.30 -4.32
C ILE A 306 -14.53 -7.50 -3.41
N ASP A 307 -13.93 -8.61 -3.82
CA ASP A 307 -13.68 -9.75 -2.97
C ASP A 307 -12.31 -9.58 -2.30
N SER A 308 -12.25 -9.69 -0.97
CA SER A 308 -10.99 -9.79 -0.25
C SER A 308 -10.59 -11.26 -0.06
N VAL A 309 -9.31 -11.56 -0.30
CA VAL A 309 -8.76 -12.87 0.07
C VAL A 309 -8.43 -12.82 1.55
N PHE A 310 -9.08 -13.66 2.34
CA PHE A 310 -8.81 -13.80 3.75
C PHE A 310 -7.77 -14.91 3.97
N LEU A 311 -6.66 -14.58 4.61
CA LEU A 311 -5.65 -15.56 4.98
C LEU A 311 -5.73 -15.83 6.49
N GLU A 312 -6.25 -17.00 6.85
CA GLU A 312 -6.32 -17.48 8.23
C GLU A 312 -4.93 -17.90 8.73
N SER A 313 -4.68 -17.60 10.01
CA SER A 313 -3.65 -18.22 10.86
C SER A 313 -3.96 -19.68 11.11
#